data_AF-A0A231UWW1-F1
#
_entry.id   AF-A0A231UWW1-F1
#
_cell.length_a   1.000
_cell.length_b   1.000
_cell.length_c   1.000
_cell.angle_alpha   90.00
_cell.angle_beta   90.00
_cell.angle_gamma   90.00
#
_symmetry.space_group_name_H-M   'P 1'
#
loop_
_entity.id
_entity.type
_entity.pdbx_description
1 polymer ?
#
loop_
_entity_poly.entity_id
_entity_poly.type
_entity_poly.pdbx_seq_one_letter_code
_entity_poly.pdbx_strand_id
1 'polypeptide(L)'
;MPGGRRLVARTGRQKALREALRLLVPAAPLADVETLYDEASRPHMRDLPVEAAAWLAALAHIRHQYTDYDALRDDGYDRESALHFIADDINEVLTRWRATRLLDPEALTEEDVFPSDTSPERRRKAKSSNRERDD
;
A
#
# COMPACT_ATOMS: atom_id res chain seq x y z
N MET A 1 28.77 -13.62 21.40
CA MET A 1 27.49 -13.03 21.84
C MET A 1 26.68 -12.60 20.61
N PRO A 2 25.64 -13.33 20.16
CA PRO A 2 24.82 -12.87 19.05
C PRO A 2 23.64 -12.04 19.59
N GLY A 3 23.53 -10.80 19.07
CA GLY A 3 22.54 -9.81 19.47
C GLY A 3 21.10 -10.20 19.13
N GLY A 4 20.23 -10.12 20.14
CA GLY A 4 18.79 -10.24 19.99
C GLY A 4 18.24 -9.10 19.13
N ARG A 5 17.81 -9.43 17.92
CA ARG A 5 17.00 -8.55 17.07
C ARG A 5 15.66 -8.32 17.78
N ARG A 6 15.43 -7.08 18.25
CA ARG A 6 14.19 -6.64 18.92
C ARG A 6 12.95 -7.06 18.13
N LEU A 7 12.18 -7.98 18.70
CA LEU A 7 10.83 -8.36 18.24
C LEU A 7 9.78 -7.24 18.46
N VAL A 8 10.15 -6.15 19.12
CA VAL A 8 9.27 -5.02 19.49
C VAL A 8 8.78 -4.20 18.28
N ALA A 9 9.54 -4.18 17.18
CA ALA A 9 9.14 -3.40 15.98
C ALA A 9 8.01 -4.07 15.17
N ARG A 10 7.88 -5.41 15.25
CA ARG A 10 6.90 -6.15 14.44
C ARG A 10 5.48 -5.94 14.96
N THR A 11 5.28 -6.03 16.27
CA THR A 11 3.97 -5.87 16.91
C THR A 11 3.48 -4.42 16.91
N GLY A 12 4.38 -3.44 17.03
CA GLY A 12 4.03 -2.02 16.90
C GLY A 12 3.47 -1.66 15.53
N ARG A 13 4.15 -2.08 14.44
CA ARG A 13 3.66 -1.87 13.07
C ARG A 13 2.35 -2.62 12.83
N GLN A 14 2.22 -3.85 13.31
CA GLN A 14 0.98 -4.64 13.17
C GLN A 14 -0.22 -3.97 13.87
N LYS A 15 -0.01 -3.34 15.03
CA LYS A 15 -1.05 -2.57 15.72
C LYS A 15 -1.43 -1.32 14.92
N ALA A 16 -0.42 -0.55 14.49
CA ALA A 16 -0.63 0.65 13.67
C ALA A 16 -1.39 0.34 12.37
N LEU A 17 -1.09 -0.80 11.73
CA LEU A 17 -1.78 -1.19 10.48
C LEU A 17 -3.25 -1.51 10.71
N ARG A 18 -3.59 -2.22 11.79
CA ARG A 18 -5.00 -2.46 12.15
C ARG A 18 -5.73 -1.17 12.50
N GLU A 19 -5.04 -0.24 13.14
CA GLU A 19 -5.60 1.07 13.46
C GLU A 19 -5.85 1.91 12.20
N ALA A 20 -4.86 1.97 11.29
CA ALA A 20 -4.99 2.62 10.00
C ALA A 20 -6.15 2.04 9.17
N LEU A 21 -6.29 0.71 9.10
CA LEU A 21 -7.42 0.07 8.40
C LEU A 21 -8.77 0.42 9.03
N ARG A 22 -8.87 0.46 10.36
CA ARG A 22 -10.12 0.85 11.05
C ARG A 22 -10.50 2.30 10.80
N LEU A 23 -9.51 3.20 10.71
CA LEU A 23 -9.73 4.61 10.38
C LEU A 23 -10.04 4.80 8.89
N LEU A 24 -9.41 3.99 8.03
CA LEU A 24 -9.57 4.08 6.59
C LEU A 24 -10.94 3.55 6.15
N VAL A 25 -11.35 2.37 6.60
CA VAL A 25 -12.56 1.64 6.15
C VAL A 25 -13.39 1.13 7.34
N PRO A 26 -14.06 2.01 8.09
CA PRO A 26 -14.74 1.64 9.33
C PRO A 26 -15.94 0.72 9.15
N ALA A 27 -16.57 0.71 7.96
CA ALA A 27 -17.74 -0.13 7.67
C ALA A 27 -17.42 -1.30 6.73
N ALA A 28 -16.14 -1.61 6.47
CA ALA A 28 -15.76 -2.76 5.67
C ALA A 28 -16.08 -4.09 6.40
N PRO A 29 -16.51 -5.15 5.69
CA PRO A 29 -16.67 -6.47 6.26
C PRO A 29 -15.35 -7.00 6.85
N LEU A 30 -15.46 -7.81 7.92
CA LEU A 30 -14.28 -8.34 8.61
C LEU A 30 -13.39 -9.18 7.68
N ALA A 31 -13.98 -10.00 6.81
CA ALA A 31 -13.25 -10.85 5.87
C ALA A 31 -12.37 -10.02 4.90
N ASP A 32 -12.89 -8.88 4.44
CA ASP A 32 -12.13 -7.95 3.61
C ASP A 32 -11.00 -7.31 4.42
N VAL A 33 -11.30 -6.78 5.62
CA VAL A 33 -10.29 -6.15 6.49
C VAL A 33 -9.14 -7.09 6.84
N GLU A 34 -9.40 -8.39 7.04
CA GLU A 34 -8.37 -9.40 7.25
C GLU A 34 -7.50 -9.59 6.01
N THR A 35 -8.10 -9.64 4.83
CA THR A 35 -7.37 -9.73 3.56
C THR A 35 -6.49 -8.49 3.34
N LEU A 36 -7.04 -7.29 3.59
CA LEU A 36 -6.28 -6.03 3.49
C LEU A 36 -5.07 -6.02 4.44
N TYR A 37 -5.25 -6.54 5.66
CA TYR A 37 -4.19 -6.64 6.64
C TYR A 37 -3.06 -7.56 6.15
N ASP A 38 -3.41 -8.73 5.61
CA ASP A 38 -2.43 -9.68 5.10
C ASP A 38 -1.65 -9.10 3.91
N GLU A 39 -2.33 -8.43 2.98
CA GLU A 39 -1.71 -7.74 1.85
C GLU A 39 -0.79 -6.60 2.27
N ALA A 40 -1.24 -5.70 3.13
CA ALA A 40 -0.43 -4.59 3.63
C ALA A 40 0.74 -5.04 4.53
N SER A 41 0.69 -6.27 5.06
CA SER A 41 1.78 -6.85 5.86
C SER A 41 2.89 -7.51 5.03
N ARG A 42 2.70 -7.64 3.71
CA ARG A 42 3.65 -8.30 2.78
C ARG A 42 5.04 -7.63 2.83
N PRO A 43 6.13 -8.38 2.56
CA PRO A 43 7.49 -7.85 2.70
C PRO A 43 7.78 -6.57 1.89
N HIS A 44 7.26 -6.45 0.67
CA HIS A 44 7.46 -5.29 -0.20
C HIS A 44 6.71 -4.03 0.27
N MET A 45 5.69 -4.18 1.13
CA MET A 45 4.93 -3.07 1.70
C MET A 45 5.59 -2.49 2.97
N ARG A 46 6.65 -3.11 3.50
CA ARG A 46 7.21 -2.77 4.81
C ARG A 46 7.96 -1.44 4.84
N ASP A 47 8.51 -1.02 3.70
CA ASP A 47 9.26 0.22 3.60
C ASP A 47 8.34 1.45 3.44
N LEU A 48 7.04 1.21 3.20
CA LEU A 48 6.02 2.25 3.10
C LEU A 48 5.51 2.68 4.48
N PRO A 49 5.06 3.95 4.62
CA PRO A 49 4.20 4.38 5.72
C PRO A 49 3.00 3.45 5.87
N VAL A 50 2.52 3.29 7.10
CA VAL A 50 1.47 2.30 7.42
C VAL A 50 0.15 2.65 6.74
N GLU A 51 -0.15 3.95 6.69
CA GLU A 51 -1.32 4.52 6.04
C GLU A 51 -1.29 4.30 4.54
N ALA A 52 -0.11 4.48 3.91
CA ALA A 52 0.08 4.21 2.49
C ALA A 52 -0.08 2.71 2.18
N ALA A 53 0.53 1.83 2.99
CA ALA A 53 0.38 0.39 2.80
C ALA A 53 -1.08 -0.07 2.95
N ALA A 54 -1.82 0.48 3.92
CA ALA A 54 -3.24 0.21 4.11
C ALA A 54 -4.09 0.68 2.91
N TRP A 55 -3.80 1.87 2.40
CA TRP A 55 -4.47 2.42 1.22
C TRP A 55 -4.23 1.59 -0.04
N LEU A 56 -2.98 1.23 -0.30
CA LEU A 56 -2.62 0.43 -1.48
C LEU A 56 -3.22 -0.98 -1.42
N ALA A 57 -3.23 -1.61 -0.25
CA ALA A 57 -3.90 -2.90 -0.07
C ALA A 57 -5.40 -2.78 -0.31
N ALA A 58 -6.05 -1.72 0.20
CA ALA A 58 -7.47 -1.48 -0.04
C ALA A 58 -7.78 -1.36 -1.54
N LEU A 59 -7.01 -0.56 -2.27
CA LEU A 59 -7.19 -0.40 -3.72
C LEU A 59 -6.94 -1.70 -4.49
N ALA A 60 -5.88 -2.43 -4.15
CA ALA A 60 -5.54 -3.69 -4.81
C ALA A 60 -6.66 -4.73 -4.64
N HIS A 61 -7.14 -4.92 -3.40
CA HIS A 61 -8.23 -5.83 -3.09
C HIS A 61 -9.53 -5.43 -3.80
N ILE A 62 -9.90 -4.15 -3.74
CA ILE A 62 -11.13 -3.66 -4.39
C ILE A 62 -11.06 -3.90 -5.90
N ARG A 63 -9.94 -3.56 -6.52
CA ARG A 63 -9.70 -3.74 -7.96
C ARG A 63 -9.79 -5.21 -8.40
N HIS A 64 -9.35 -6.15 -7.58
CA HIS A 64 -9.37 -7.57 -7.95
C HIS A 64 -10.66 -8.31 -7.57
N GLN A 65 -11.42 -7.81 -6.59
CA GLN A 65 -12.60 -8.52 -6.06
C GLN A 65 -13.93 -7.88 -6.44
N TYR A 66 -13.95 -6.57 -6.67
CA TYR A 66 -15.18 -5.81 -6.85
C TYR A 66 -15.26 -5.09 -8.20
N THR A 67 -14.26 -5.24 -9.06
CA THR A 67 -14.27 -4.61 -10.38
C THR A 67 -13.85 -5.60 -11.46
N ASP A 68 -14.16 -5.26 -12.70
CA ASP A 68 -13.84 -6.06 -13.88
C ASP A 68 -12.41 -5.78 -14.39
N TYR A 69 -11.49 -5.33 -13.52
CA TYR A 69 -10.12 -4.97 -13.91
C TYR A 69 -9.40 -6.09 -14.66
N ASP A 70 -9.45 -7.31 -14.12
CA ASP A 70 -8.74 -8.45 -14.72
C ASP A 70 -9.36 -8.81 -16.09
N ALA A 71 -10.68 -8.65 -16.26
CA ALA A 71 -11.35 -8.82 -17.55
C ALA A 71 -10.94 -7.74 -18.57
N LEU A 72 -10.91 -6.47 -18.16
CA LEU A 72 -10.45 -5.37 -19.02
C LEU A 72 -8.99 -5.59 -19.46
N ARG A 73 -8.14 -6.13 -18.59
CA ARG A 73 -6.75 -6.44 -18.92
C ARG A 73 -6.65 -7.60 -19.92
N ASP A 74 -7.50 -8.61 -19.79
CA ASP A 74 -7.56 -9.74 -20.73
C ASP A 74 -8.12 -9.33 -22.10
N ASP A 75 -9.04 -8.35 -22.13
CA ASP A 75 -9.59 -7.73 -23.35
C ASP A 75 -8.59 -6.81 -24.08
N GLY A 76 -7.37 -6.65 -23.52
CA GLY A 76 -6.27 -5.92 -24.14
C GLY A 76 -6.27 -4.43 -23.84
N TYR A 77 -7.08 -3.96 -22.88
CA TYR A 77 -6.98 -2.58 -22.40
C TYR A 77 -5.63 -2.36 -21.72
N ASP A 78 -5.03 -1.19 -22.02
CA ASP A 78 -3.89 -0.73 -21.26
C ASP A 78 -4.31 -0.44 -19.81
N ARG A 79 -3.30 -0.35 -18.96
CA ARG A 79 -3.50 -0.28 -17.52
C ARG A 79 -4.16 1.03 -17.08
N GLU A 80 -3.83 2.13 -17.73
CA GLU A 80 -4.37 3.46 -17.41
C GLU A 80 -5.85 3.53 -17.80
N SER A 81 -6.18 3.09 -19.01
CA SER A 81 -7.56 2.95 -19.47
C SER A 81 -8.38 2.05 -18.55
N ALA A 82 -7.87 0.86 -18.21
CA ALA A 82 -8.56 -0.06 -17.31
C ALA A 82 -8.80 0.55 -15.93
N LEU A 83 -7.83 1.31 -15.39
CA LEU A 83 -7.96 2.02 -14.12
C LEU A 83 -9.01 3.14 -14.19
N HIS A 84 -9.05 3.89 -15.30
CA HIS A 84 -10.04 4.94 -15.51
C HIS A 84 -11.46 4.38 -15.53
N PHE A 85 -11.69 3.25 -16.22
CA PHE A 85 -13.02 2.63 -16.30
C PHE A 85 -13.56 2.15 -14.96
N ILE A 86 -12.71 1.60 -14.09
CA ILE A 86 -13.13 1.04 -12.80
C ILE A 86 -13.07 2.06 -11.65
N ALA A 87 -12.63 3.29 -11.90
CA ALA A 87 -12.43 4.27 -10.83
C ALA A 87 -13.72 4.57 -10.06
N ASP A 88 -14.85 4.63 -10.78
CA ASP A 88 -16.17 4.80 -10.19
C ASP A 88 -16.60 3.59 -9.35
N ASP A 89 -16.37 2.36 -9.84
CA ASP A 89 -16.66 1.12 -9.10
C ASP A 89 -15.85 1.06 -7.79
N ILE A 90 -14.56 1.44 -7.85
CA ILE A 90 -13.71 1.53 -6.66
C ILE A 90 -14.31 2.53 -5.66
N ASN A 91 -14.70 3.71 -6.14
CA ASN A 91 -15.30 4.75 -5.30
C ASN A 91 -16.65 4.34 -4.71
N GLU A 92 -17.44 3.54 -5.42
CA GLU A 92 -18.68 2.99 -4.89
C GLU A 92 -18.40 2.07 -3.69
N VAL A 93 -17.43 1.17 -3.81
CA VAL A 93 -17.04 0.26 -2.72
C VAL A 93 -16.45 1.02 -1.54
N LEU A 94 -15.54 1.97 -1.80
CA LEU A 94 -14.98 2.83 -0.75
C LEU A 94 -16.08 3.62 -0.02
N THR A 95 -17.05 4.16 -0.75
CA THR A 95 -18.20 4.87 -0.17
C THR A 95 -19.07 3.94 0.66
N ARG A 96 -19.34 2.72 0.17
CA ARG A 96 -20.09 1.69 0.91
C ARG A 96 -19.40 1.32 2.21
N TRP A 97 -18.07 1.26 2.22
CA TRP A 97 -17.25 1.03 3.42
C TRP A 97 -17.02 2.27 4.28
N ARG A 98 -17.64 3.41 3.90
CA ARG A 98 -17.51 4.72 4.56
C ARG A 98 -16.05 5.15 4.67
N ALA A 99 -15.30 4.98 3.59
CA ALA A 99 -13.89 5.27 3.59
C ALA A 99 -13.63 6.75 3.85
N THR A 100 -12.57 7.05 4.61
CA THR A 100 -12.17 8.44 4.90
C THR A 100 -11.40 9.10 3.76
N ARG A 101 -11.08 8.32 2.71
CA ARG A 101 -10.41 8.75 1.48
C ARG A 101 -11.09 8.09 0.29
N LEU A 102 -11.29 8.88 -0.77
CA LEU A 102 -11.78 8.41 -2.07
C LEU A 102 -10.67 8.50 -3.12
N LEU A 103 -10.85 7.75 -4.20
CA LEU A 103 -9.97 7.75 -5.36
C LEU A 103 -10.35 8.93 -6.26
N ASP A 104 -9.37 9.74 -6.66
CA ASP A 104 -9.57 10.77 -7.68
C ASP A 104 -9.25 10.17 -9.05
N PRO A 105 -10.25 10.00 -9.95
CA PRO A 105 -10.04 9.37 -11.25
C PRO A 105 -9.08 10.15 -12.15
N GLU A 106 -8.94 11.46 -11.95
CA GLU A 106 -8.08 12.34 -12.75
C GLU A 106 -6.63 12.36 -12.23
N ALA A 107 -6.44 11.99 -10.96
CA ALA A 107 -5.13 11.88 -10.32
C ALA A 107 -4.58 10.44 -10.33
N LEU A 108 -5.24 9.51 -11.03
CA LEU A 108 -4.78 8.12 -11.16
C LEU A 108 -3.55 8.02 -12.06
N THR A 109 -2.37 8.35 -11.52
CA THR A 109 -1.11 8.02 -12.17
C THR A 109 -0.62 6.64 -11.72
N GLU A 110 0.22 5.99 -12.53
CA GLU A 110 0.78 4.68 -12.19
C GLU A 110 1.49 4.69 -10.82
N GLU A 111 2.08 5.83 -10.44
CA GLU A 111 2.81 6.02 -9.18
C GLU A 111 1.90 6.01 -7.94
N ASP A 112 0.62 6.37 -8.08
CA ASP A 112 -0.31 6.53 -6.96
C ASP A 112 -0.92 5.21 -6.46
N VAL A 113 -1.06 4.23 -7.37
CA VAL A 113 -1.64 2.91 -7.06
C VAL A 113 -0.56 1.83 -6.93
N PHE A 114 0.56 1.99 -7.64
CA PHE A 114 1.68 1.07 -7.56
C PHE A 114 2.97 1.87 -7.68
N PRO A 115 3.55 2.34 -6.56
CA PRO A 115 4.82 3.03 -6.62
C PRO A 115 5.84 2.12 -7.33
N SER A 116 6.17 2.47 -8.58
CA SER A 116 6.99 1.64 -9.47
C SER A 116 8.45 1.58 -9.04
N ASP A 117 8.82 2.27 -7.96
CA ASP A 117 10.19 2.32 -7.48
C ASP A 117 10.27 2.16 -5.95
N THR A 118 10.15 0.93 -5.47
CA THR A 118 10.83 0.56 -4.22
C THR A 118 12.29 0.19 -4.53
N SER A 119 13.06 1.07 -5.17
CA SER A 119 14.53 0.92 -5.21
C SER A 119 15.10 1.16 -3.82
N PRO A 120 15.78 0.18 -3.21
CA PRO A 120 16.45 0.35 -1.93
C PRO A 120 17.76 1.16 -2.03
N GLU A 121 18.00 1.89 -3.14
CA GLU A 121 19.31 2.46 -3.47
C GLU A 121 19.76 3.68 -2.65
N ARG A 122 18.98 4.16 -1.68
CA ARG A 122 19.44 5.23 -0.76
C ARG A 122 19.99 4.70 0.57
N ARG A 123 20.73 3.59 0.55
CA ARG A 123 21.48 3.08 1.72
C ARG A 123 23.00 2.99 1.54
N ARG A 124 23.58 3.65 0.53
CA ARG A 124 25.05 3.76 0.35
C ARG A 124 25.55 5.18 0.04
N LYS A 125 25.24 6.16 0.89
CA LYS A 125 26.11 7.34 1.10
C LYS A 125 26.09 7.79 2.56
N ALA A 126 26.59 6.93 3.44
CA ALA A 126 26.90 7.30 4.82
C ALA A 126 28.09 6.48 5.35
N LYS A 127 29.17 6.43 4.57
CA LYS A 127 30.53 6.14 5.08
C LYS A 127 31.55 6.40 3.98
N SER A 128 32.19 7.56 4.02
CA SER A 128 33.54 7.85 3.52
C SER A 128 33.75 9.38 3.43
N SER A 129 33.79 10.06 4.58
CA SER A 129 34.48 11.36 4.71
C SER A 129 34.59 11.75 6.19
N ASN A 130 35.13 10.85 7.02
CA ASN A 130 35.73 11.25 8.29
C ASN A 130 36.82 10.23 8.68
N ARG A 131 38.02 10.45 8.12
CA ARG A 131 39.33 10.21 8.75
C ARG A 131 40.03 11.56 8.54
N GLU A 132 40.20 12.36 9.59
CA GLU A 132 41.49 12.49 10.32
C GLU A 132 42.64 12.67 9.29
N ARG A 133 43.27 13.84 9.11
CA ARG A 133 43.78 14.81 10.10
C ARG A 133 44.31 14.10 11.33
N ASP A 134 45.51 13.55 11.24
CA ASP A 134 46.67 13.94 12.04
C ASP A 134 47.94 13.31 11.44
N ASP A 135 49.05 14.02 11.59
CA ASP A 135 50.44 13.82 11.12
C ASP A 135 50.81 14.17 9.66
#